data_AF-A0A935RS86-F1
#
_entry.id   AF-A0A935RS86-F1
#
_cell.length_a   1.000
_cell.length_b   1.000
_cell.length_c   1.000
_cell.angle_alpha   90.00
_cell.angle_beta   90.00
_cell.angle_gamma   90.00
#
_symmetry.space_group_name_H-M   'P 1'
#
loop_
_entity.id
_entity.type
_entity.pdbx_description
1 polymer ?
#
loop_
_entity_poly.entity_id
_entity_poly.type
_entity_poly.pdbx_seq_one_letter_code
_entity_poly.pdbx_strand_id
1 'polypeptide(L)'
;MKYYKEILIIEAIAFLGLWIIDEYIATLLTFIAVPIFGGIFIVSLIAEKIERSRIQREYFYMMAGLAIIPIIIFIGIFLFNGGTSFEWGM
;
A
#
# COMPACT_ATOMS: atom_id res chain seq x y z
N MET A 1 7.09 16.51 -4.38
CA MET A 1 7.60 15.61 -5.44
C MET A 1 6.67 15.66 -6.64
N LYS A 2 7.14 16.00 -7.84
CA LYS A 2 6.26 16.27 -9.00
C LYS A 2 5.49 15.04 -9.50
N TYR A 3 6.04 13.83 -9.31
CA TYR A 3 5.55 12.60 -9.95
C TYR A 3 4.93 11.57 -8.98
N TYR A 4 4.41 12.03 -7.83
CA TYR A 4 3.91 11.10 -6.81
C TYR A 4 2.69 10.30 -7.29
N LYS A 5 1.86 10.87 -8.17
CA LYS A 5 0.67 10.19 -8.69
C LYS A 5 1.06 9.05 -9.62
N GLU A 6 2.03 9.28 -10.48
CA GLU A 6 2.58 8.31 -11.42
C GLU A 6 3.20 7.14 -10.67
N ILE A 7 3.94 7.40 -9.59
CA ILE A 7 4.51 6.36 -8.73
C ILE A 7 3.40 5.49 -8.11
N LEU A 8 2.35 6.10 -7.58
CA LEU A 8 1.22 5.37 -6.98
C LEU A 8 0.43 4.54 -8.01
N ILE A 9 0.30 5.04 -9.24
CA ILE A 9 -0.31 4.27 -10.34
C ILE A 9 0.57 3.07 -10.71
N ILE A 10 1.89 3.27 -10.81
CA ILE A 10 2.83 2.18 -11.11
C ILE A 10 2.80 1.13 -10.00
N GLU A 11 2.75 1.54 -8.72
CA GLU A 11 2.58 0.64 -7.60
C GLU A 11 1.29 -0.18 -7.74
N ALA A 12 0.15 0.47 -8.03
CA ALA A 12 -1.12 -0.22 -8.20
C ALA A 12 -1.06 -1.27 -9.33
N ILE A 13 -0.46 -0.90 -10.47
CA ILE A 13 -0.25 -1.81 -11.60
C ILE A 13 0.65 -2.99 -11.20
N ALA A 14 1.74 -2.72 -10.48
CA ALA A 14 2.66 -3.76 -10.02
C ALA A 14 2.00 -4.74 -9.04
N PHE A 15 1.24 -4.23 -8.06
CA PHE A 15 0.50 -5.07 -7.12
C PHE A 15 -0.57 -5.89 -7.85
N LEU A 16 -1.38 -5.28 -8.71
CA LEU A 16 -2.37 -6.03 -9.51
C LEU A 16 -1.70 -7.11 -10.37
N GLY A 17 -0.56 -6.81 -10.98
CA GLY A 17 0.24 -7.78 -11.72
C GLY A 17 0.69 -8.95 -10.84
N LEU A 18 1.17 -8.67 -9.63
CA LEU A 18 1.57 -9.71 -8.67
C LEU A 18 0.39 -10.60 -8.28
N TRP A 19 -0.77 -10.02 -7.99
CA TRP A 19 -1.99 -10.77 -7.67
C TRP A 19 -2.44 -11.71 -8.79
N ILE A 20 -2.23 -11.33 -10.05
CA ILE A 20 -2.55 -12.17 -11.21
C ILE A 20 -1.52 -13.30 -11.38
N ILE A 21 -0.25 -13.04 -11.08
CA ILE A 21 0.85 -14.00 -11.28
C ILE A 21 0.89 -15.03 -10.14
N ASP A 22 0.83 -14.56 -8.90
CA ASP A 22 1.03 -15.36 -7.71
C ASP A 22 0.34 -14.69 -6.50
N GLU A 23 -0.85 -15.20 -6.17
CA GLU A 23 -1.63 -14.74 -5.01
C GLU A 23 -0.84 -14.89 -3.70
N TYR A 24 0.03 -15.91 -3.63
CA TYR A 24 0.82 -16.20 -2.45
C TYR A 24 1.78 -15.05 -2.14
N ILE A 25 2.60 -14.74 -3.13
CA ILE A 25 3.60 -13.66 -3.04
C ILE A 25 2.91 -12.31 -2.86
N ALA A 26 1.80 -12.06 -3.59
CA ALA A 26 1.10 -10.79 -3.56
C ALA A 26 0.55 -10.44 -2.16
N THR A 27 -0.05 -11.41 -1.46
CA THR A 27 -0.57 -11.14 -0.12
C THR A 27 0.56 -11.02 0.88
N LEU A 28 1.59 -11.87 0.84
CA LEU A 28 2.76 -11.70 1.72
C LEU A 28 3.36 -10.31 1.57
N LEU A 29 3.56 -9.87 0.33
CA LEU A 29 4.10 -8.55 0.05
C LEU A 29 3.18 -7.45 0.57
N THR A 30 1.86 -7.60 0.43
CA THR A 30 0.87 -6.66 0.99
C THR A 30 1.01 -6.58 2.52
N PHE A 31 1.05 -7.71 3.21
CA PHE A 31 1.16 -7.77 4.67
C PHE A 31 2.51 -7.27 5.21
N ILE A 32 3.55 -7.19 4.38
CA ILE A 32 4.85 -6.62 4.74
C ILE A 32 4.89 -5.12 4.42
N ALA A 33 4.50 -4.74 3.19
CA ALA A 33 4.59 -3.36 2.71
C ALA A 33 3.69 -2.41 3.51
N VAL A 34 2.46 -2.82 3.79
CA VAL A 34 1.46 -2.00 4.48
C VAL A 34 1.93 -1.56 5.89
N PRO A 35 2.36 -2.46 6.80
CA PRO A 35 2.84 -2.02 8.11
C PRO A 35 4.16 -1.26 8.05
N ILE A 36 5.02 -1.51 7.05
CA ILE A 36 6.25 -0.72 6.89
C ILE A 36 5.90 0.72 6.49
N PHE A 37 5.19 0.91 5.38
CA PHE A 37 4.85 2.25 4.91
C PHE A 37 3.88 2.95 5.86
N GLY A 38 2.88 2.22 6.39
CA GLY A 38 1.95 2.72 7.39
C GLY A 38 2.63 3.11 8.70
N GLY A 39 3.59 2.30 9.18
CA GLY A 39 4.36 2.60 10.38
C GLY A 39 5.22 3.86 10.21
N ILE A 40 5.95 3.96 9.09
CA ILE A 40 6.73 5.17 8.76
C ILE A 40 5.80 6.39 8.65
N PHE A 41 4.64 6.23 8.01
CA PHE A 41 3.65 7.30 7.87
C PHE A 41 3.12 7.78 9.22
N ILE A 42 2.74 6.87 10.12
CA ILE A 42 2.27 7.20 11.46
C ILE A 42 3.34 7.93 12.26
N VAL A 43 4.58 7.41 12.27
CA VAL A 43 5.69 8.06 12.96
C VAL A 43 5.95 9.46 12.39
N SER A 44 5.90 9.60 11.07
CA SER A 44 6.08 10.89 10.39
C SER A 44 4.97 11.89 10.76
N LEU A 45 3.72 11.45 10.88
CA LEU A 45 2.59 12.28 11.30
C LEU A 45 2.73 12.73 12.76
N ILE A 46 3.16 11.83 13.64
CA ILE A 46 3.42 12.16 15.05
C ILE A 46 4.54 13.21 15.14
N ALA A 47 5.64 13.00 14.42
CA ALA A 47 6.76 13.93 14.39
C ALA A 47 6.33 15.33 13.90
N GLU A 48 5.61 15.42 12.77
CA GLU A 48 5.11 16.68 12.22
C GLU A 48 4.14 17.41 13.16
N LYS A 49 3.39 16.66 13.98
CA LYS A 49 2.48 17.23 14.98
C LYS A 49 3.22 17.81 16.20
N ILE A 50 4.35 17.21 16.59
CA ILE A 50 5.16 17.68 17.71
C ILE A 50 5.98 18.90 17.29
N GLU A 51 6.73 18.77 16.19
CA GLU A 51 7.55 19.83 15.64
C GLU A 51 7.33 19.93 14.14
N ARG A 52 6.87 21.10 13.71
CA ARG A 52 6.49 21.32 12.32
C ARG A 52 7.75 21.34 11.44
N SER A 53 8.04 20.22 10.81
CA SER A 53 9.29 19.95 10.10
C SER A 53 9.35 20.57 8.69
N ARG A 54 8.30 21.33 8.29
CA ARG A 54 8.10 21.89 6.94
C ARG A 54 8.19 20.83 5.83
N ILE A 55 7.90 19.57 6.15
CA ILE A 55 7.80 18.51 5.14
C ILE A 55 6.68 18.87 4.16
N GLN A 56 6.96 18.68 2.88
CA GLN A 56 6.01 18.88 1.79
C GLN A 56 4.81 17.94 1.94
N ARG A 57 3.59 18.44 1.75
CA ARG A 57 2.34 17.63 1.90
C ARG A 57 2.32 16.43 0.97
N GLU A 58 3.00 16.54 -0.16
CA GLU A 58 3.20 15.50 -1.17
C GLU A 58 3.84 14.23 -0.59
N TYR A 59 4.75 14.36 0.38
CA TYR A 59 5.34 13.19 1.07
C TYR A 59 4.26 12.40 1.82
N PHE A 60 3.39 13.09 2.56
CA PHE A 60 2.32 12.44 3.31
C PHE A 60 1.29 11.79 2.38
N TYR A 61 0.94 12.42 1.26
CA TYR A 61 0.06 11.79 0.26
C TYR A 61 0.69 10.55 -0.38
N MET A 62 1.99 10.59 -0.66
CA MET A 62 2.71 9.45 -1.22
C MET A 62 2.76 8.29 -0.21
N MET A 63 3.18 8.55 1.03
CA MET A 63 3.25 7.52 2.08
C MET A 63 1.88 6.92 2.41
N ALA A 64 0.83 7.75 2.47
CA ALA A 64 -0.52 7.26 2.62
C ALA A 64 -0.93 6.39 1.42
N GLY A 65 -0.63 6.81 0.20
CA GLY A 65 -0.91 6.05 -1.01
C GLY A 65 -0.23 4.68 -1.01
N LEU A 66 1.08 4.64 -0.71
CA LEU A 66 1.87 3.40 -0.65
C LEU A 66 1.35 2.39 0.38
N ALA A 67 0.75 2.88 1.47
CA ALA A 67 0.13 2.02 2.47
C ALA A 67 -1.29 1.61 2.07
N ILE A 68 -2.08 2.53 1.51
CA ILE A 68 -3.52 2.33 1.29
C ILE A 68 -3.81 1.56 0.00
N ILE A 69 -3.06 1.78 -1.08
CA ILE A 69 -3.30 1.14 -2.39
C ILE A 69 -3.21 -0.39 -2.28
N PRO A 70 -2.17 -1.00 -1.69
CA PRO A 70 -2.10 -2.45 -1.51
C PRO A 70 -3.27 -3.00 -0.68
N ILE A 71 -3.72 -2.27 0.35
CA ILE A 71 -4.89 -2.64 1.16
C ILE A 71 -6.15 -2.66 0.29
N ILE A 72 -6.39 -1.63 -0.51
CA ILE A 72 -7.57 -1.54 -1.36
C ILE A 72 -7.58 -2.69 -2.37
N ILE A 73 -6.44 -2.99 -2.99
CA ILE A 73 -6.31 -4.10 -3.94
C ILE A 73 -6.59 -5.43 -3.24
N PHE A 74 -5.95 -5.68 -2.09
CA PHE A 74 -6.17 -6.89 -1.30
C PHE A 74 -7.64 -7.08 -0.91
N ILE A 75 -8.28 -6.05 -0.35
CA ILE A 75 -9.70 -6.12 0.03
C ILE A 75 -10.57 -6.35 -1.21
N GLY A 76 -10.30 -5.64 -2.31
CA GLY A 76 -11.06 -5.78 -3.55
C GLY A 76 -11.02 -7.19 -4.11
N ILE A 77 -9.83 -7.80 -4.17
CA ILE A 77 -9.65 -9.17 -4.66
C ILE A 77 -10.23 -10.18 -3.68
N PHE A 78 -10.01 -10.00 -2.37
CA PHE A 78 -10.58 -10.87 -1.35
C PHE A 78 -12.12 -10.92 -1.42
N LEU A 79 -12.77 -9.77 -1.60
CA LEU A 79 -14.22 -9.70 -1.77
C LEU A 79 -14.67 -10.29 -3.12
N PHE A 80 -13.91 -10.08 -4.19
CA PHE A 80 -14.19 -10.65 -5.51
C PHE A 80 -14.16 -12.19 -5.49
N ASN A 81 -13.22 -12.78 -4.74
CA ASN A 81 -13.09 -14.22 -4.53
C ASN A 81 -14.11 -14.79 -3.52
N GLY A 82 -15.13 -14.01 -3.13
CA GLY A 82 -16.19 -14.44 -2.23
C GLY A 82 -15.82 -14.44 -0.74
N GLY A 83 -14.65 -13.90 -0.37
CA GLY A 83 -14.26 -13.61 1.02
C GLY A 83 -14.14 -14.83 1.95
N THR A 84 -14.02 -16.04 1.38
CA THR A 84 -14.10 -17.30 2.15
C THR A 84 -12.80 -18.09 2.11
N SER A 85 -11.99 -17.92 1.08
CA SER A 85 -10.69 -18.56 0.96
C SER A 85 -9.80 -17.80 -0.01
N PHE A 86 -8.51 -17.90 0.24
CA PHE A 86 -7.46 -17.58 -0.72
C PHE A 86 -6.94 -18.91 -1.25
N GLU A 87 -6.65 -19.02 -2.54
CA GLU A 87 -6.15 -20.25 -3.15
C GLU A 87 -4.61 -20.31 -3.00
N TRP A 88 -4.14 -20.29 -1.75
CA TRP A 88 -2.72 -20.43 -1.37
C TRP A 88 -2.11 -21.78 -1.79
N GLY A 89 -2.96 -22.76 -2.10
CA GLY A 89 -2.59 -24.09 -2.52
C GLY A 89 -3.57 -24.60 -3.55
N MET A 90 -3.04 -25.31 -4.55
CA MET A 90 -3.79 -26.13 -5.51
C MET A 90 -4.92 -26.92 -4.85
#